data_AF-A0A7W7RVK8-F1
#
_entry.id   AF-A0A7W7RVK8-F1
#
_cell.length_a   1.000
_cell.length_b   1.000
_cell.length_c   1.000
_cell.angle_alpha   90.00
_cell.angle_beta   90.00
_cell.angle_gamma   90.00
#
_symmetry.space_group_name_H-M   'P 1'
#
loop_
_entity.id
_entity.type
_entity.pdbx_description
1 polymer ?
#
loop_
_entity_poly.entity_id
_entity_poly.type
_entity_poly.pdbx_seq_one_letter_code
_entity_poly.pdbx_strand_id
1 'polypeptide(L)'
;MGTIAELVGPEMGRAARAAVTRGDELERSGAVQLVRFSPSLVTAEVDDGAAHVELRAVDGVMHWRCTCAEGRDGAFCAHCVATVRSLTRRGEERASRRGPVRAVDDIV
;
A
#
# COMPACT_ATOMS: atom_id res chain seq x y z
N MET A 1 7.59 12.72 11.40
CA MET A 1 7.78 12.00 10.11
C MET A 1 6.61 11.05 9.96
N GLY A 2 5.75 11.24 8.96
CA GLY A 2 4.62 10.35 8.69
C GLY A 2 5.07 9.04 8.03
N THR A 3 4.36 7.96 8.32
CA THR A 3 4.53 6.66 7.68
C THR A 3 3.78 6.60 6.35
N ILE A 4 4.13 5.66 5.46
CA ILE A 4 3.39 5.43 4.21
C ILE A 4 1.89 5.25 4.48
N ALA A 5 1.52 4.49 5.52
CA ALA A 5 0.12 4.21 5.84
C ALA A 5 -0.68 5.49 6.16
N GLU A 6 -0.06 6.47 6.82
CA GLU A 6 -0.69 7.75 7.16
C GLU A 6 -0.79 8.69 5.95
N LEU A 7 0.13 8.57 4.98
CA LEU A 7 0.28 9.50 3.87
C LEU A 7 -0.42 9.06 2.58
N VAL A 8 -0.99 7.86 2.56
CA VAL A 8 -1.67 7.27 1.38
C VAL A 8 -2.99 7.96 1.04
N GLY A 9 -3.71 8.48 2.04
CA GLY A 9 -5.07 9.01 1.87
C GLY A 9 -5.23 10.06 0.76
N PRO A 10 -4.39 11.11 0.72
CA PRO A 10 -4.45 12.14 -0.32
C PRO A 10 -4.28 11.59 -1.74
N GLU A 11 -3.32 10.67 -1.96
CA GLU A 11 -3.05 10.12 -3.29
C GLU A 11 -4.15 9.15 -3.73
N MET A 12 -4.70 8.35 -2.81
CA MET A 12 -5.89 7.53 -3.07
C MET A 12 -7.12 8.36 -3.46
N GLY A 13 -7.27 9.56 -2.88
CA GLY A 13 -8.34 10.49 -3.25
C GLY A 13 -8.19 11.11 -4.65
N ARG A 14 -6.96 11.14 -5.18
CA ARG A 14 -6.64 11.67 -6.52
C ARG A 14 -6.67 10.60 -7.61
N ALA A 15 -6.64 9.33 -7.24
CA ALA A 15 -6.68 8.21 -8.17
C ALA A 15 -7.97 8.22 -9.01
N ALA A 16 -7.83 7.98 -10.32
CA ALA A 16 -8.98 7.83 -11.20
C ALA A 16 -9.83 6.62 -10.77
N ARG A 17 -11.16 6.70 -10.93
CA ARG A 17 -12.07 5.59 -10.55
C ARG A 17 -11.68 4.26 -11.21
N ALA A 18 -11.29 4.28 -12.48
CA ALA A 18 -10.83 3.09 -13.19
C ALA A 18 -9.55 2.49 -12.58
N ALA A 19 -8.61 3.34 -12.15
CA ALA A 19 -7.40 2.90 -11.45
C ALA A 19 -7.73 2.27 -10.09
N VAL A 20 -8.71 2.83 -9.36
CA VAL A 20 -9.20 2.24 -8.11
C VAL A 20 -9.80 0.85 -8.34
N THR A 21 -10.73 0.73 -9.30
CA THR A 21 -11.37 -0.55 -9.62
C THR A 21 -10.35 -1.60 -10.04
N ARG A 22 -9.46 -1.28 -10.98
CA ARG A 22 -8.44 -2.22 -11.45
C ARG A 22 -7.41 -2.54 -10.36
N GLY A 23 -7.03 -1.56 -9.53
CA GLY A 23 -6.14 -1.80 -8.40
C GLY A 23 -6.73 -2.79 -7.39
N ASP A 24 -8.02 -2.65 -7.09
CA ASP A 24 -8.74 -3.59 -6.21
C ASP A 24 -8.83 -5.00 -6.82
N GLU A 25 -8.92 -5.13 -8.15
CA GLU A 25 -8.87 -6.42 -8.86
C GLU A 25 -7.49 -7.08 -8.75
N LEU A 26 -6.42 -6.32 -9.03
CA LEU A 26 -5.05 -6.79 -8.96
C LEU A 26 -4.65 -7.25 -7.55
N GLU A 27 -5.11 -6.54 -6.51
CA GLU A 27 -4.81 -6.94 -5.14
C GLU A 27 -5.53 -8.23 -4.75
N ARG A 28 -6.82 -8.36 -5.13
CA ARG A 28 -7.64 -9.54 -4.84
C ARG A 28 -7.17 -10.78 -5.58
N SER A 29 -6.63 -10.62 -6.79
CA SER A 29 -6.05 -11.74 -7.54
C SER A 29 -4.70 -12.20 -6.99
N GLY A 30 -4.11 -11.46 -6.04
CA GLY A 30 -2.79 -11.78 -5.49
C GLY A 30 -1.64 -11.37 -6.42
N ALA A 31 -1.87 -10.50 -7.42
CA ALA A 31 -0.84 -10.06 -8.35
C ALA A 31 0.26 -9.21 -7.70
N VAL A 32 0.04 -8.71 -6.48
CA VAL A 32 0.97 -7.83 -5.77
C VAL A 32 1.94 -8.63 -4.89
N GLN A 33 3.22 -8.54 -5.19
CA GLN A 33 4.31 -9.06 -4.37
C GLN A 33 5.09 -7.92 -3.73
N LEU A 34 4.96 -7.77 -2.41
CA LEU A 34 5.73 -6.77 -1.66
C LEU A 34 7.16 -7.25 -1.45
N VAL A 35 8.11 -6.61 -2.15
CA VAL A 35 9.55 -6.93 -2.14
C VAL A 35 10.24 -6.31 -0.92
N ARG A 36 9.94 -5.04 -0.60
CA ARG A 36 10.41 -4.36 0.60
C ARG A 36 9.24 -3.73 1.32
N PHE A 37 9.25 -3.83 2.64
CA PHE A 37 8.25 -3.21 3.50
C PHE A 37 8.90 -2.56 4.73
N SER A 38 8.86 -1.24 4.81
CA SER A 38 9.22 -0.46 5.99
C SER A 38 8.25 0.74 6.16
N PRO A 39 8.26 1.42 7.32
CA PRO A 39 7.37 2.56 7.54
C PRO A 39 7.54 3.71 6.55
N SER A 40 8.74 3.87 5.96
CA SER A 40 9.08 4.99 5.07
C SER A 40 9.33 4.58 3.62
N LEU A 41 9.44 3.28 3.32
CA LEU A 41 9.68 2.77 1.98
C LEU A 41 8.98 1.42 1.77
N VAL A 42 8.19 1.34 0.72
CA VAL A 42 7.62 0.11 0.21
C VAL A 42 8.01 -0.05 -1.24
N THR A 43 8.47 -1.25 -1.62
CA THR A 43 8.62 -1.62 -3.02
C THR A 43 7.81 -2.88 -3.31
N ALA A 44 7.19 -2.92 -4.48
CA ALA A 44 6.36 -4.03 -4.90
C ALA A 44 6.58 -4.36 -6.38
N GLU A 45 6.41 -5.63 -6.71
CA GLU A 45 6.24 -6.09 -8.07
C GLU A 45 4.77 -6.46 -8.26
N VAL A 46 4.19 -6.06 -9.39
CA VAL A 46 2.80 -6.37 -9.73
C VAL A 46 2.79 -7.18 -11.02
N ASP A 47 2.21 -8.37 -10.96
CA ASP A 47 2.05 -9.29 -12.09
C ASP A 47 0.96 -8.80 -13.06
N ASP A 48 1.25 -7.67 -13.71
CA ASP A 48 0.46 -7.02 -14.75
C ASP A 48 1.45 -6.28 -15.66
N GLY A 49 2.11 -7.06 -16.52
CA GLY A 49 3.23 -6.57 -17.33
C GLY A 49 4.51 -6.31 -16.53
N ALA A 50 4.68 -6.97 -15.37
CA ALA A 50 5.83 -6.85 -14.47
C ALA A 50 6.13 -5.40 -14.04
N ALA A 51 5.09 -4.71 -13.59
CA ALA A 51 5.22 -3.34 -13.09
C ALA A 51 5.95 -3.32 -11.73
N HIS A 52 6.90 -2.40 -11.57
CA HIS A 52 7.59 -2.16 -10.31
C HIS A 52 7.08 -0.86 -9.69
N VAL A 53 6.62 -0.95 -8.45
CA VAL A 53 6.08 0.16 -7.67
C VAL A 53 7.01 0.50 -6.52
N GLU A 54 7.24 1.78 -6.30
CA GLU A 54 7.96 2.31 -5.17
C GLU A 54 7.13 3.40 -4.49
N LEU A 55 6.90 3.27 -3.19
CA LEU A 55 6.22 4.26 -2.35
C LEU A 55 7.20 4.73 -1.26
N ARG A 56 7.38 6.04 -1.13
CA ARG A 56 8.31 6.67 -0.18
C ARG A 56 7.64 7.76 0.64
N ALA A 57 7.91 7.78 1.94
CA ALA A 57 7.57 8.90 2.80
C ALA A 57 8.82 9.77 2.97
N VAL A 58 8.79 10.99 2.43
CA VAL A 58 9.87 11.97 2.53
C VAL A 58 9.27 13.27 3.06
N ASP A 59 9.81 13.78 4.16
CA ASP A 59 9.38 15.04 4.78
C ASP A 59 7.87 15.18 5.02
N GLY A 60 7.21 14.06 5.33
CA GLY A 60 5.76 14.03 5.56
C GLY A 60 4.90 14.06 4.28
N VAL A 61 5.53 13.86 3.12
CA VAL A 61 4.86 13.74 1.82
C VAL A 61 5.08 12.34 1.27
N MET A 62 4.03 11.78 0.68
CA MET A 62 4.14 10.53 -0.06
C MET A 62 4.62 10.80 -1.47
N HIS A 63 5.76 10.24 -1.82
CA HIS A 63 6.23 10.09 -3.18
C HIS A 63 5.93 8.68 -3.66
N TRP A 64 5.64 8.56 -4.94
CA TRP A 64 5.38 7.28 -5.56
C TRP A 64 5.96 7.24 -6.95
N ARG A 65 6.29 6.04 -7.42
CA ARG A 65 6.74 5.78 -8.78
C ARG A 65 6.24 4.41 -9.20
N CYS A 66 5.78 4.30 -10.43
CA CYS A 66 5.51 3.01 -11.07
C CYS A 66 6.20 2.96 -12.43
N THR A 67 6.67 1.78 -12.84
CA THR A 67 7.29 1.60 -14.15
C THR A 67 6.29 1.44 -15.29
N CYS A 68 4.98 1.35 -15.03
CA CYS A 68 3.96 1.30 -16.08
C CYS A 68 3.81 2.64 -16.81
N ALA A 69 3.13 2.65 -17.97
CA ALA A 69 2.97 3.87 -18.78
C ALA A 69 2.31 5.01 -17.99
N GLU A 70 1.14 4.75 -17.40
CA GLU A 70 0.38 5.74 -16.61
C GLU A 70 1.20 6.31 -15.44
N GLY A 71 1.94 5.44 -14.74
CA GLY A 71 2.78 5.84 -13.63
C GLY A 71 3.97 6.69 -14.05
N ARG A 72 4.56 6.42 -15.21
CA ARG A 72 5.61 7.26 -15.81
C ARG A 72 5.08 8.63 -16.25
N ASP A 73 3.81 8.69 -16.63
CA ASP A 73 3.12 9.94 -16.99
C ASP A 73 2.63 10.74 -15.76
N GLY A 74 2.90 10.24 -14.54
CA GLY A 74 2.57 10.96 -13.31
C GLY A 74 1.15 10.70 -12.78
N ALA A 75 0.45 9.68 -13.28
CA ALA A 75 -0.81 9.21 -12.69
C ALA A 75 -0.60 8.19 -11.56
N PHE A 76 -1.37 8.32 -10.47
CA PHE A 76 -1.45 7.29 -9.43
C PHE A 76 -2.21 6.07 -9.98
N CYS A 77 -1.47 5.22 -10.70
CA CYS A 77 -2.00 4.12 -11.51
C CYS A 77 -2.60 2.98 -10.67
N ALA A 78 -3.24 2.02 -11.35
CA ALA A 78 -3.81 0.84 -10.72
C ALA A 78 -2.79 0.01 -9.93
N HIS A 79 -1.52 -0.06 -10.36
CA HIS A 79 -0.46 -0.78 -9.63
C HIS A 79 -0.12 -0.11 -8.29
N CYS A 80 -0.10 1.23 -8.25
CA CYS A 80 0.10 1.98 -7.01
C CYS A 80 -1.06 1.72 -6.04
N VAL A 81 -2.29 1.77 -6.53
CA VAL A 81 -3.49 1.46 -5.74
C VAL A 81 -3.44 0.02 -5.19
N ALA A 82 -3.18 -0.97 -6.05
CA ALA A 82 -3.09 -2.37 -5.65
C ALA A 82 -2.03 -2.58 -4.55
N THR A 83 -0.88 -1.92 -4.71
CA THR A 83 0.19 -1.95 -3.70
C THR A 83 -0.29 -1.40 -2.37
N VAL A 84 -0.93 -0.23 -2.37
CA VAL A 84 -1.51 0.38 -1.17
C VAL A 84 -2.50 -0.56 -0.48
N ARG A 85 -3.44 -1.14 -1.24
CA ARG A 85 -4.44 -2.07 -0.69
C ARG A 85 -3.78 -3.28 -0.03
N SER A 86 -2.73 -3.83 -0.66
CA SER A 86 -1.94 -4.93 -0.11
C SER A 86 -1.29 -4.56 1.22
N LEU A 87 -0.82 -3.31 1.38
CA LEU A 87 -0.28 -2.80 2.64
C LEU A 87 -1.35 -2.72 3.73
N THR A 88 -2.53 -2.18 3.40
CA THR A 88 -3.65 -2.08 4.35
C THR A 88 -4.06 -3.46 4.83
N ARG A 89 -4.27 -4.42 3.91
CA ARG A 89 -4.63 -5.80 4.25
C ARG A 89 -3.60 -6.46 5.15
N ARG A 90 -2.30 -6.32 4.83
CA ARG A 90 -1.22 -6.84 5.70
C ARG A 90 -1.17 -6.18 7.08
N GLY A 91 -1.49 -4.88 7.17
CA GLY A 91 -1.59 -4.16 8.43
C GLY A 91 -2.69 -4.73 9.32
N GLU A 92 -3.88 -4.95 8.75
CA GLU A 92 -5.04 -5.54 9.41
C GLU A 92 -4.78 -6.97 9.86
N GLU A 93 -4.17 -7.80 9.00
CA GLU A 93 -3.77 -9.17 9.34
C GLU A 93 -2.81 -9.22 10.54
N ARG A 94 -1.85 -8.29 10.60
CA ARG A 94 -0.91 -8.18 11.73
C ARG A 94 -1.62 -7.73 13.01
N ALA A 95 -2.54 -6.76 12.90
CA ALA A 95 -3.32 -6.30 14.04
C ALA A 95 -4.21 -7.43 14.59
N SER A 96 -4.89 -8.18 13.71
CA SER A 96 -5.70 -9.35 14.06
C SER A 96 -4.88 -10.42 14.77
N ARG A 97 -3.67 -10.74 14.27
CA ARG A 97 -2.76 -11.71 14.90
C ARG A 97 -2.23 -11.27 16.26
N ARG A 98 -2.16 -9.95 16.55
CA ARG A 98 -1.65 -9.45 17.83
C ARG A 98 -2.63 -9.66 18.98
N GLY A 99 -3.92 -9.89 18.68
CA GLY A 99 -4.98 -10.19 19.65
C GLY A 99 -5.21 -9.06 20.68
N PRO A 100 -6.35 -9.05 21.39
CA PRO A 100 -6.50 -8.19 22.56
C PRO A 100 -5.49 -8.67 23.62
N VAL A 101 -4.62 -7.77 24.07
CA VAL A 101 -3.81 -7.99 25.27
C VAL A 101 -4.82 -8.15 26.40
N ARG A 102 -5.01 -9.38 26.90
CA ARG A 102 -5.82 -9.60 28.10
C ARG A 102 -5.13 -8.87 29.23
N ALA A 103 -5.72 -7.77 29.70
CA ALA A 103 -5.39 -7.21 30.99
C ALA A 103 -5.63 -8.32 32.03
N VAL A 104 -4.57 -8.80 32.63
CA VAL A 104 -4.63 -9.64 33.82
C VAL A 104 -4.81 -8.70 35.01
N ASP A 105 -6.03 -8.19 35.18
CA ASP A 105 -6.48 -7.71 36.48
C ASP A 105 -7.12 -8.90 37.17
N ASP A 106 -6.39 -9.53 38.10
CA ASP A 106 -6.90 -10.24 39.28
C ASP A 106 -5.69 -10.84 40.03
N ILE A 107 -5.03 -10.01 40.86
CA ILE A 107 -4.28 -10.50 42.01
C ILE A 107 -5.21 -10.35 43.21
N VAL A 108 -5.50 -11.50 43.81
CA VAL A 108 -6.27 -11.77 45.05
C VAL A 108 -5.82 -10.91 46.22
#